data_AF-A5E7L3-F1
#
_entry.id   AF-A5E7L3-F1
#
_cell.length_a   1.000
_cell.length_b   1.000
_cell.length_c   1.000
_cell.angle_alpha   90.00
_cell.angle_beta   90.00
_cell.angle_gamma   90.00
#
_symmetry.space_group_name_H-M   'P 1'
#
loop_
_entity.id
_entity.type
_entity.pdbx_description
1 polymer ?
#
loop_
_entity_poly.entity_id
_entity_poly.type
_entity_poly.pdbx_seq_one_letter_code
_entity_poly.pdbx_strand_id
1 'polypeptide(L)'
;MHLDIPLSNYHKLLDQTVSEDDKLRQLLIWNLKAQLDKNVKDFKNLHYAKNSEESTIHEIGKTIKEELIQLLIDGTLSTGWRTVGQNSDSGEHAVLLPNPKNKANLENIKYYSKSLQNLEKQLIDWESAYKQSIAPIEKLIFRAKDRDDYMNRINGLSSQAVDGLNADFKVIEDNYNQTKTDLMQAQPLADKLYHTGYQMDKATELVLQVENGKIQKQIFRALHGVTQPLGLESKAVPVRRKHNVVKTANLLKAVCRTNYEQPKTML
;
A
#
# COMPACT_ATOMS: atom_id res chain seq x y z
N MET A 1 4.84 23.02 29.25
CA MET A 1 3.76 23.94 29.67
C MET A 1 2.48 23.13 29.78
N HIS A 2 1.79 23.17 30.92
CA HIS A 2 0.66 22.28 31.20
C HIS A 2 -0.56 22.64 30.33
N LEU A 3 -0.91 21.74 29.41
CA LEU A 3 -2.14 21.80 28.59
C LEU A 3 -3.42 21.52 29.40
N ASP A 4 -3.27 21.13 30.68
CA ASP A 4 -4.35 20.60 31.52
C ASP A 4 -5.07 21.69 32.34
N ILE A 5 -4.73 22.96 32.15
CA ILE A 5 -5.30 24.06 32.92
C ILE A 5 -6.51 24.62 32.15
N PRO A 6 -7.72 24.60 32.73
CA PRO A 6 -8.91 25.17 32.11
C PRO A 6 -8.75 26.66 31.83
N LEU A 7 -9.27 27.12 30.68
CA LEU A 7 -9.26 28.53 30.24
C LEU A 7 -9.73 29.53 31.31
N SER A 8 -10.68 29.11 32.15
CA SER A 8 -11.24 29.89 33.24
C SER A 8 -10.24 30.20 34.37
N ASN A 9 -9.18 29.39 34.51
CA ASN A 9 -8.19 29.54 35.59
C ASN A 9 -6.92 30.28 35.17
N TYR A 10 -6.77 30.67 33.89
CA TYR A 10 -5.55 31.30 33.41
C TYR A 10 -5.26 32.64 34.08
N HIS A 11 -6.28 33.44 34.38
CA HIS A 11 -6.11 34.73 35.06
C HIS A 11 -5.49 34.61 36.47
N LYS A 12 -5.61 33.44 37.11
CA LYS A 12 -5.07 33.18 38.47
C LYS A 12 -3.57 32.88 38.46
N LEU A 13 -3.02 32.51 37.31
CA LEU A 13 -1.62 32.13 37.14
C LEU A 13 -0.77 33.28 36.58
N LEU A 14 -1.42 34.39 36.23
CA LEU A 14 -0.75 35.61 35.82
C LEU A 14 -0.24 36.34 37.06
N ASP A 15 1.00 36.82 36.98
CA ASP A 15 1.60 37.59 38.04
C ASP A 15 0.86 38.91 38.23
N GLN A 16 0.27 39.10 39.42
CA GLN A 16 -0.56 40.26 39.72
C GLN A 16 0.26 41.56 39.77
N THR A 17 1.58 41.48 39.93
CA THR A 17 2.48 42.62 40.03
C THR A 17 2.78 43.30 38.69
N VAL A 18 2.46 42.63 37.58
CA VAL A 18 2.78 43.08 36.22
C VAL A 18 1.70 44.02 35.66
N SER A 19 2.09 44.93 34.77
CA SER A 19 1.19 45.83 34.05
C SER A 19 0.08 45.06 33.32
N GLU A 20 -1.12 45.63 33.22
CA GLU A 20 -2.26 45.00 32.55
C GLU A 20 -1.98 44.68 31.07
N ASP A 21 -1.22 45.54 30.38
CA ASP A 21 -0.87 45.33 28.96
C ASP A 21 0.11 44.16 28.77
N ASP A 22 0.96 43.92 29.76
CA ASP A 22 1.90 42.79 29.80
C ASP A 22 1.19 41.50 30.25
N LYS A 23 0.20 41.58 31.13
CA LYS A 23 -0.71 40.46 31.45
C LYS A 23 -1.47 40.01 30.20
N LEU A 24 -1.97 40.96 29.41
CA LEU A 24 -2.62 40.67 28.13
C LEU A 24 -1.66 40.00 27.15
N ARG A 25 -0.43 40.51 27.04
CA ARG A 25 0.64 39.92 26.21
C ARG A 25 0.94 38.48 26.61
N GLN A 26 1.13 38.22 27.90
CA GLN A 26 1.37 36.87 28.43
C GLN A 26 0.21 35.91 28.07
N LEU A 27 -1.03 36.37 28.23
CA LEU A 27 -2.22 35.60 27.90
C LEU A 27 -2.33 35.33 26.39
N LEU A 28 -1.98 36.30 25.55
CA LEU A 28 -2.02 36.16 24.09
C LEU A 28 -0.95 35.19 23.59
N ILE A 29 0.28 35.29 24.12
CA ILE A 29 1.35 34.32 23.87
C ILE A 29 0.91 32.91 24.27
N TRP A 30 0.24 32.78 25.42
CA TRP A 30 -0.23 31.47 25.88
C TRP A 30 -1.27 30.88 24.94
N ASN A 31 -2.29 31.64 24.56
CA ASN A 31 -3.32 31.18 23.63
C ASN A 31 -2.73 30.77 22.28
N LEU A 32 -1.81 31.57 21.73
CA LEU A 32 -1.15 31.25 20.47
C LEU A 32 -0.31 29.98 20.54
N LYS A 33 0.44 29.77 21.64
CA LYS A 33 1.20 28.53 21.87
C LYS A 33 0.28 27.32 22.00
N ALA A 34 -0.80 27.43 22.75
CA ALA A 34 -1.79 26.36 22.90
C ALA A 34 -2.45 26.02 21.55
N GLN A 35 -2.77 27.03 20.75
CA GLN A 35 -3.33 26.84 19.42
C GLN A 35 -2.31 26.24 18.44
N LEU A 36 -1.02 26.61 18.52
CA LEU A 36 0.06 26.00 17.75
C LEU A 36 0.17 24.51 18.05
N ASP A 37 0.22 24.15 19.34
CA ASP A 37 0.29 22.75 19.78
C ASP A 37 -0.91 21.94 19.31
N LYS A 38 -2.12 22.53 19.35
CA LYS A 38 -3.33 21.90 18.81
C LYS A 38 -3.22 21.68 17.30
N ASN A 39 -2.81 22.70 16.54
CA ASN A 39 -2.65 22.59 15.09
C ASN A 39 -1.62 21.52 14.69
N VAL A 40 -0.53 21.39 15.44
CA VAL A 40 0.51 20.36 15.20
C VAL A 40 -0.03 18.96 15.50
N LYS A 41 -0.81 18.80 16.58
CA LYS A 41 -1.46 17.51 16.90
C LYS A 41 -2.51 17.13 15.87
N ASP A 42 -3.37 18.07 15.50
CA ASP A 42 -4.42 17.87 14.50
C ASP A 42 -3.79 17.47 13.15
N PHE A 43 -2.73 18.17 12.71
CA PHE A 43 -2.00 17.83 11.48
C PHE A 43 -1.30 16.47 11.52
N LYS A 44 -0.80 16.03 12.68
CA LYS A 44 -0.22 14.68 12.84
C LYS A 44 -1.27 13.57 12.83
N ASN A 45 -2.46 13.83 13.36
CA ASN A 45 -3.56 12.87 13.47
C ASN A 45 -4.33 12.72 12.15
N LEU A 46 -4.46 13.80 11.41
CA LEU A 46 -4.95 13.83 10.05
C LEU A 46 -3.84 13.25 9.16
N HIS A 47 -4.02 12.07 8.57
CA HIS A 47 -3.10 11.44 7.60
C HIS A 47 -2.91 12.25 6.28
N TYR A 48 -2.97 13.59 6.35
CA TYR A 48 -2.89 14.55 5.24
C TYR A 48 -1.46 14.79 4.73
N ALA A 49 -0.44 14.15 5.33
CA ALA A 49 0.93 14.17 4.83
C ALA A 49 1.15 13.39 3.50
N LYS A 50 0.10 13.19 2.68
CA LYS A 50 0.22 12.59 1.33
C LYS A 50 0.42 13.64 0.23
N ASN A 51 -0.04 14.87 0.43
CA ASN A 51 0.10 15.93 -0.57
C ASN A 51 1.23 16.90 -0.16
N SER A 52 2.28 16.97 -0.99
CA SER A 52 3.46 17.82 -0.77
C SER A 52 3.09 19.29 -0.54
N GLU A 53 2.09 19.81 -1.27
CA GLU A 53 1.66 21.21 -1.20
C GLU A 53 0.93 21.57 0.09
N GLU A 54 0.12 20.68 0.64
CA GLU A 54 -0.59 20.94 1.91
C GLU A 54 0.37 20.92 3.10
N SER A 55 1.44 20.11 3.02
CA SER A 55 2.52 20.09 4.01
C SER A 55 3.31 21.40 4.02
N THR A 56 3.66 21.92 2.84
CA THR A 56 4.40 23.20 2.77
C THR A 56 3.54 24.37 3.26
N ILE A 57 2.25 24.40 2.96
CA ILE A 57 1.32 25.41 3.49
C ILE A 57 1.25 25.33 5.03
N HIS A 58 1.21 24.12 5.59
CA HIS A 58 1.19 23.93 7.04
C HIS A 58 2.49 24.41 7.70
N GLU A 59 3.64 24.09 7.10
CA GLU A 59 4.96 24.53 7.58
C GLU A 59 5.10 26.05 7.55
N ILE A 60 4.72 26.70 6.44
CA ILE A 60 4.72 28.17 6.32
C ILE A 60 3.81 28.77 7.40
N GLY A 61 2.59 28.25 7.55
CA GLY A 61 1.66 28.73 8.57
C GLY A 61 2.15 28.54 10.00
N LYS A 62 2.95 27.49 10.25
CA LYS A 62 3.61 27.26 11.53
C LYS A 62 4.70 28.30 11.77
N THR A 63 5.59 28.53 10.81
CA THR A 63 6.66 29.52 10.89
C THR A 63 6.12 30.91 11.18
N ILE A 64 5.07 31.35 10.46
CA ILE A 64 4.43 32.66 10.67
C ILE A 64 3.89 32.80 12.10
N LYS A 65 3.26 31.75 12.64
CA LYS A 65 2.74 31.77 14.02
C LYS A 65 3.87 31.81 15.05
N GLU A 66 4.98 31.12 14.80
CA GLU A 66 6.17 31.14 15.66
C GLU A 66 6.85 32.50 15.67
N GLU A 67 7.02 33.13 14.49
CA GLU A 67 7.51 34.50 14.36
C GLU A 67 6.61 35.50 15.10
N LEU A 68 5.29 35.38 14.96
CA LEU A 68 4.35 36.25 15.67
C LEU A 68 4.44 36.10 17.19
N ILE A 69 4.67 34.89 17.69
CA ILE A 69 4.94 34.64 19.12
C ILE A 69 6.26 35.30 19.55
N GLN A 70 7.31 35.22 18.74
CA GLN A 70 8.59 35.88 19.03
C GLN A 70 8.44 37.40 19.09
N LEU A 71 7.76 37.99 18.10
CA LEU A 71 7.50 39.44 18.06
C LEU A 71 6.72 39.93 19.29
N LEU A 72 5.79 39.11 19.81
CA LEU A 72 5.07 39.39 21.05
C LEU A 72 5.97 39.27 22.29
N ILE A 73 6.88 38.30 22.33
CA ILE A 73 7.84 38.14 23.44
C ILE A 73 8.81 39.33 23.48
N ASP A 74 9.32 39.74 22.32
CA ASP A 74 10.28 40.83 22.16
C ASP A 74 9.63 42.21 22.41
N GLY A 75 8.30 42.27 22.51
CA GLY A 75 7.55 43.49 22.77
C GLY A 75 7.51 44.47 21.60
N THR A 76 7.87 44.02 20.40
CA THR A 76 7.82 44.82 19.16
C THR A 76 6.38 45.10 18.72
N LEU A 77 5.47 44.16 19.00
CA LEU A 77 4.03 44.34 18.85
C LEU A 77 3.46 45.03 20.08
N SER A 78 2.93 46.25 19.89
CA SER A 78 2.24 46.97 20.95
C SER A 78 0.95 46.25 21.34
N THR A 79 0.82 45.92 22.63
CA THR A 79 -0.37 45.30 23.24
C THR A 79 -1.24 46.29 23.99
N GLY A 80 -0.93 47.59 23.92
CA GLY A 80 -1.69 48.65 24.56
C GLY A 80 -3.04 48.85 23.89
N TRP A 81 -4.12 48.45 24.55
CA TRP A 81 -5.50 48.57 24.06
C TRP A 81 -6.12 49.94 24.37
N ARG A 82 -5.50 50.73 25.25
CA ARG A 82 -6.03 52.02 25.74
C ARG A 82 -5.91 53.17 24.73
N THR A 83 -5.08 53.04 23.69
CA THR A 83 -4.78 54.11 22.72
C THR A 83 -5.64 54.07 21.45
N VAL A 84 -6.51 53.06 21.29
CA VAL A 84 -7.22 52.79 20.02
C VAL A 84 -8.31 53.84 19.71
N GLY A 85 -8.66 54.71 20.66
CA GLY A 85 -9.87 55.52 20.61
C GLY A 85 -9.84 56.91 19.96
N GLN A 86 -8.71 57.44 19.46
CA GLN A 86 -8.72 58.84 18.96
C GLN A 86 -8.16 59.12 17.57
N ASN A 87 -7.39 58.25 16.92
CA ASN A 87 -6.84 58.49 15.57
C ASN A 87 -6.52 57.19 14.80
N SER A 88 -7.26 56.10 15.02
CA SER A 88 -7.00 54.87 14.27
C SER A 88 -7.80 54.84 12.97
N ASP A 89 -7.13 55.16 11.86
CA ASP A 89 -7.49 54.77 10.49
C ASP A 89 -7.50 53.24 10.36
N SER A 90 -8.38 52.59 11.11
CA SER A 90 -8.55 51.14 11.19
C SER A 90 -8.98 50.53 9.85
N GLY A 91 -9.23 51.35 8.82
CA GLY A 91 -9.52 50.94 7.45
C GLY A 91 -8.37 51.03 6.45
N GLU A 92 -7.27 51.76 6.72
CA GLU A 92 -6.26 52.05 5.68
C GLU A 92 -5.30 50.88 5.37
N HIS A 93 -5.24 49.85 6.23
CA HIS A 93 -4.32 48.72 6.06
C HIS A 93 -5.01 47.35 6.04
N ALA A 94 -6.31 47.29 5.75
CA ALA A 94 -7.03 46.03 5.65
C ALA A 94 -6.68 45.28 4.35
N VAL A 95 -5.95 44.15 4.47
CA VAL A 95 -5.71 43.24 3.33
C VAL A 95 -6.92 42.33 3.14
N LEU A 96 -7.67 42.54 2.05
CA LEU A 96 -8.84 41.72 1.72
C LEU A 96 -8.42 40.36 1.18
N LEU A 97 -8.84 39.30 1.86
CA LEU A 97 -8.60 37.92 1.42
C LEU A 97 -9.80 37.38 0.63
N PRO A 98 -9.55 36.57 -0.42
CA PRO A 98 -10.63 35.95 -1.19
C PRO A 98 -11.40 34.94 -0.33
N ASN A 99 -12.73 34.97 -0.44
CA ASN A 99 -13.62 34.05 0.26
C ASN A 99 -13.32 32.59 -0.14
N PRO A 100 -13.07 31.68 0.82
CA PRO A 100 -12.79 30.26 0.52
C PRO A 100 -13.90 29.58 -0.28
N LYS A 101 -15.17 29.98 -0.09
CA LYS A 101 -16.30 29.44 -0.89
C LYS A 101 -16.18 29.79 -2.37
N ASN A 102 -15.66 30.98 -2.68
CA ASN A 102 -15.49 31.40 -4.07
C ASN A 102 -14.38 30.59 -4.76
N LYS A 103 -13.29 30.27 -4.04
CA LYS A 103 -12.23 29.40 -4.56
C LYS A 103 -12.76 27.99 -4.85
N ALA A 104 -13.45 27.38 -3.89
CA ALA A 104 -14.05 26.05 -4.06
C ALA A 104 -15.06 26.02 -5.22
N ASN A 105 -15.92 27.04 -5.33
CA ASN A 105 -16.87 27.14 -6.43
C ASN A 105 -16.18 27.25 -7.80
N LEU A 106 -15.07 27.99 -7.88
CA LEU A 106 -14.30 28.13 -9.11
C LEU A 106 -13.70 26.78 -9.54
N GLU A 107 -13.15 26.02 -8.60
CA GLU A 107 -12.63 24.66 -8.85
C GLU A 107 -13.74 23.70 -9.29
N ASN A 108 -14.90 23.75 -8.62
CA ASN A 108 -16.06 22.95 -8.98
C ASN A 108 -16.57 23.26 -10.38
N ILE A 109 -16.67 24.55 -10.75
CA ILE A 109 -17.07 24.96 -12.09
C ILE A 109 -16.12 24.39 -13.14
N LYS A 110 -14.80 24.47 -12.92
CA LYS A 110 -13.81 23.86 -13.82
C LYS A 110 -13.99 22.35 -13.96
N TYR A 111 -14.17 21.65 -12.83
CA TYR A 111 -14.38 20.21 -12.82
C TYR A 111 -15.65 19.82 -13.60
N TYR A 112 -16.78 20.44 -13.27
CA TYR A 112 -18.05 20.13 -13.92
C TYR A 112 -18.07 20.49 -15.40
N SER A 113 -17.43 21.60 -15.79
CA SER A 113 -17.33 22.00 -17.20
C SER A 113 -16.56 20.97 -18.02
N LYS A 114 -15.46 20.43 -17.47
CA LYS A 114 -14.68 19.36 -18.12
C LYS A 114 -15.47 18.06 -18.22
N SER A 115 -16.20 17.69 -17.16
CA SER A 115 -17.05 16.50 -17.16
C SER A 115 -18.18 16.61 -18.19
N LEU A 116 -18.79 17.79 -18.32
CA LEU A 116 -19.84 18.06 -19.30
C LEU A 116 -19.32 17.92 -20.73
N GLN A 117 -18.16 18.52 -21.04
CA GLN A 117 -17.51 18.35 -22.35
C GLN A 117 -17.19 16.88 -22.67
N ASN A 118 -16.82 16.09 -21.67
CA ASN A 118 -16.56 14.66 -21.87
C ASN A 118 -17.84 13.87 -22.17
N LEU A 119 -18.94 14.18 -21.47
CA LEU A 119 -20.24 13.57 -21.71
C LEU A 119 -20.79 13.93 -23.09
N GLU A 120 -20.63 15.18 -23.53
CA GLU A 120 -21.01 15.61 -24.89
C GLU A 120 -20.25 14.82 -25.96
N LYS A 121 -18.94 14.61 -25.78
CA LYS A 121 -18.14 13.77 -26.68
C LYS A 121 -18.65 12.33 -26.70
N GLN A 122 -18.89 11.74 -25.53
CA GLN A 122 -19.41 10.38 -25.43
C GLN A 122 -20.77 10.23 -26.12
N LEU A 123 -21.65 11.23 -25.99
CA LEU A 123 -22.95 11.24 -26.66
C LEU A 123 -22.76 11.19 -28.18
N ILE A 124 -21.88 12.04 -28.73
CA ILE A 124 -21.57 12.06 -30.17
C ILE A 124 -21.00 10.71 -30.63
N ASP A 125 -20.06 10.14 -29.86
CA ASP A 125 -19.45 8.86 -30.18
C ASP A 125 -20.48 7.73 -30.19
N TRP A 126 -21.39 7.72 -29.22
CA TRP A 126 -22.46 6.72 -29.12
C TRP A 126 -23.48 6.87 -30.23
N GLU A 127 -23.87 8.10 -30.57
CA GLU A 127 -24.78 8.36 -31.68
C GLU A 127 -24.15 7.93 -33.02
N SER A 128 -22.87 8.18 -33.21
CA SER A 128 -22.10 7.70 -34.36
C SER A 128 -22.05 6.17 -34.42
N ALA A 129 -21.71 5.51 -33.31
CA ALA A 129 -21.68 4.04 -33.23
C ALA A 129 -23.06 3.41 -33.47
N TYR A 130 -24.12 4.03 -32.95
CA TYR A 130 -25.50 3.62 -33.19
C TYR A 130 -25.87 3.71 -34.67
N LYS A 131 -25.60 4.86 -35.31
CA LYS A 131 -25.86 5.04 -36.75
C LYS A 131 -25.05 4.05 -37.59
N GLN A 132 -23.78 3.80 -37.25
CA GLN A 132 -22.94 2.83 -37.95
C GLN A 132 -23.45 1.39 -37.80
N SER A 133 -23.96 1.02 -36.62
CA SER A 133 -24.45 -0.34 -36.37
C SER A 133 -25.81 -0.61 -37.01
N ILE A 134 -26.66 0.41 -37.14
CA ILE A 134 -28.00 0.28 -37.75
C ILE A 134 -28.01 0.51 -39.25
N ALA A 135 -27.11 1.34 -39.79
CA ALA A 135 -26.99 1.56 -41.24
C ALA A 135 -26.92 0.27 -42.10
N PRO A 136 -26.22 -0.82 -41.71
CA PRO A 136 -26.26 -2.07 -42.46
C PRO A 136 -27.61 -2.78 -42.34
N ILE A 137 -28.28 -2.70 -41.18
CA ILE A 137 -29.59 -3.32 -40.95
C ILE A 137 -30.69 -2.62 -41.75
N GLU A 138 -30.67 -1.29 -41.80
CA GLU A 138 -31.62 -0.49 -42.61
C GLU A 138 -31.50 -0.76 -44.11
N LYS A 139 -30.31 -1.14 -44.58
CA LYS A 139 -30.05 -1.47 -46.00
C LYS A 139 -30.41 -2.91 -46.35
N LEU A 140 -30.71 -3.77 -45.38
CA LEU A 140 -31.17 -5.13 -45.63
C LEU A 140 -32.65 -5.12 -46.02
N ILE A 141 -32.92 -4.91 -47.31
CA ILE A 141 -34.23 -5.19 -47.90
C ILE A 141 -34.34 -6.70 -48.08
N PHE A 142 -34.99 -7.39 -47.14
CA PHE A 142 -35.29 -8.81 -47.28
C PHE A 142 -36.26 -9.02 -48.46
N ARG A 143 -35.76 -9.53 -49.58
CA ARG A 143 -36.62 -10.11 -50.61
C ARG A 143 -37.05 -11.49 -50.13
N ALA A 144 -38.35 -11.77 -50.18
CA ALA A 144 -38.92 -13.02 -49.66
C ALA A 144 -38.24 -14.30 -50.18
N LYS A 145 -37.66 -14.24 -51.39
CA LYS A 145 -36.96 -15.35 -52.04
C LYS A 145 -35.64 -15.75 -51.35
N ASP A 146 -34.95 -14.82 -50.70
CA ASP A 146 -33.66 -15.08 -50.06
C ASP A 146 -33.82 -15.77 -48.68
N ARG A 147 -35.01 -15.67 -48.07
CA ARG A 147 -35.35 -16.33 -46.81
C ARG A 147 -35.43 -17.85 -46.98
N ASP A 148 -36.09 -18.31 -48.04
CA ASP A 148 -36.34 -19.74 -48.25
C ASP A 148 -35.04 -20.48 -48.58
N ASP A 149 -34.16 -19.86 -49.38
CA ASP A 149 -32.83 -20.41 -49.69
C ASP A 149 -31.91 -20.46 -48.45
N TYR A 150 -32.01 -19.50 -47.54
CA TYR A 150 -31.26 -19.50 -46.28
C TYR A 150 -31.74 -20.58 -45.30
N MET A 151 -33.06 -20.74 -45.14
CA MET A 151 -33.64 -21.77 -44.27
C MET A 151 -33.31 -23.19 -44.75
N ASN A 152 -33.31 -23.41 -46.07
CA ASN A 152 -32.92 -24.70 -46.65
C ASN A 152 -31.44 -25.03 -46.41
N ARG A 153 -30.54 -24.02 -46.42
CA ARG A 153 -29.11 -24.22 -46.12
C ARG A 153 -28.85 -24.48 -44.63
N ILE A 154 -29.54 -23.79 -43.72
CA ILE A 154 -29.40 -24.01 -42.28
C ILE A 154 -29.83 -25.42 -41.89
N ASN A 155 -30.96 -25.89 -42.43
CA ASN A 155 -31.47 -27.23 -42.13
C ASN A 155 -30.51 -28.33 -42.63
N GLY A 156 -29.75 -28.08 -43.71
CA GLY A 156 -28.68 -28.97 -44.17
C GLY A 156 -27.41 -28.94 -43.31
N LEU A 157 -27.01 -27.77 -42.79
CA LEU A 157 -25.81 -27.61 -41.96
C LEU A 157 -25.98 -28.13 -40.52
N SER A 158 -27.19 -28.05 -39.95
CA SER A 158 -27.40 -28.39 -38.53
C SER A 158 -27.19 -29.88 -38.24
N SER A 159 -27.40 -30.77 -39.21
CA SER A 159 -27.15 -32.21 -39.01
C SER A 159 -25.66 -32.54 -38.97
N GLN A 160 -24.84 -31.84 -39.75
CA GLN A 160 -23.42 -32.17 -39.93
C GLN A 160 -22.52 -31.52 -38.86
N ALA A 161 -22.90 -30.34 -38.36
CA ALA A 161 -22.17 -29.66 -37.29
C ALA A 161 -22.38 -30.30 -35.91
N VAL A 162 -23.57 -30.87 -35.65
CA VAL A 162 -23.91 -31.51 -34.37
C VAL A 162 -23.17 -32.84 -34.17
N ASP A 163 -22.97 -33.61 -35.25
CA ASP A 163 -22.22 -34.87 -35.18
C ASP A 163 -20.71 -34.66 -34.93
N GLY A 164 -20.12 -33.58 -35.48
CA GLY A 164 -18.72 -33.23 -35.23
C GLY A 164 -18.45 -32.78 -33.78
N LEU A 165 -19.34 -31.94 -33.24
CA LEU A 165 -19.23 -31.46 -31.84
C LEU A 165 -19.33 -32.62 -30.84
N ASN A 166 -20.23 -33.59 -31.07
CA ASN A 166 -20.39 -34.74 -30.19
C ASN A 166 -19.14 -35.65 -30.16
N ALA A 167 -18.41 -35.76 -31.27
CA ALA A 167 -17.15 -36.51 -31.30
C ALA A 167 -16.04 -35.81 -30.50
N ASP A 168 -15.92 -34.49 -30.64
CA ASP A 168 -14.91 -33.70 -29.93
C ASP A 168 -15.17 -33.65 -28.41
N PHE A 169 -16.45 -33.56 -27.99
CA PHE A 169 -16.81 -33.61 -26.57
C PHE A 169 -16.42 -34.94 -25.91
N LYS A 170 -16.57 -36.06 -26.62
CA LYS A 170 -16.21 -37.38 -26.11
C LYS A 170 -14.69 -37.51 -25.88
N VAL A 171 -13.88 -36.98 -26.80
CA VAL A 171 -12.41 -36.97 -26.65
C VAL A 171 -11.98 -36.12 -25.45
N ILE A 172 -12.63 -34.98 -25.23
CA ILE A 172 -12.35 -34.11 -24.07
C ILE A 172 -12.71 -34.83 -22.75
N GLU A 173 -13.85 -35.52 -22.72
CA GLU A 173 -14.31 -36.25 -21.54
C GLU A 173 -13.39 -37.44 -21.21
N ASP A 174 -12.94 -38.19 -22.21
CA ASP A 174 -11.98 -39.28 -22.05
C ASP A 174 -10.63 -38.77 -21.53
N ASN A 175 -10.12 -37.65 -22.07
CA ASN A 175 -8.88 -37.03 -21.62
C ASN A 175 -8.96 -36.50 -20.17
N TYR A 176 -10.09 -35.91 -19.78
CA TYR A 176 -10.33 -35.46 -18.42
C TYR A 176 -10.30 -36.64 -17.43
N ASN A 177 -10.99 -37.72 -17.76
CA ASN A 177 -11.04 -38.91 -16.92
C ASN A 177 -9.67 -39.58 -16.79
N GLN A 178 -8.89 -39.65 -17.87
CA GLN A 178 -7.53 -40.18 -17.82
C GLN A 178 -6.64 -39.33 -16.90
N THR A 179 -6.63 -38.00 -17.09
CA THR A 179 -5.80 -37.08 -16.29
C THR A 179 -6.17 -37.13 -14.80
N LYS A 180 -7.46 -37.24 -14.48
CA LYS A 180 -7.94 -37.39 -13.11
C LYS A 180 -7.44 -38.68 -12.48
N THR A 181 -7.43 -39.77 -13.24
CA THR A 181 -6.95 -41.08 -12.77
C THR A 181 -5.45 -41.06 -12.51
N ASP A 182 -4.68 -40.46 -13.42
CA ASP A 182 -3.22 -40.31 -13.27
C ASP A 182 -2.86 -39.44 -12.05
N LEU A 183 -3.62 -38.36 -11.81
CA LEU A 183 -3.44 -37.50 -10.63
C LEU A 183 -3.72 -38.25 -9.33
N MET A 184 -4.79 -39.05 -9.28
CA MET A 184 -5.12 -39.88 -8.12
C MET A 184 -4.03 -40.90 -7.80
N GLN A 185 -3.32 -41.41 -8.82
CA GLN A 185 -2.19 -42.32 -8.64
C GLN A 185 -0.89 -41.60 -8.22
N ALA A 186 -0.66 -40.38 -8.72
CA ALA A 186 0.53 -39.58 -8.41
C ALA A 186 0.51 -38.98 -6.99
N GLN A 187 -0.68 -38.63 -6.48
CA GLN A 187 -0.85 -38.01 -5.16
C GLN A 187 -0.22 -38.81 -4.00
N PRO A 188 -0.48 -40.12 -3.82
CA PRO A 188 0.13 -40.89 -2.72
C PRO A 188 1.66 -41.03 -2.87
N LEU A 189 2.21 -40.94 -4.09
CA LEU A 189 3.65 -40.95 -4.32
C LEU A 189 4.28 -39.62 -3.89
N ALA A 190 3.63 -38.50 -4.21
CA ALA A 190 4.05 -37.17 -3.76
C ALA A 190 4.00 -37.04 -2.24
N ASP A 191 2.94 -37.54 -1.60
CA ASP A 191 2.80 -37.54 -0.14
C ASP A 191 3.87 -38.40 0.55
N LYS A 192 4.19 -39.58 -0.02
CA LYS A 192 5.30 -40.42 0.45
C LYS A 192 6.64 -39.71 0.33
N LEU A 193 6.92 -39.07 -0.81
CA LEU A 193 8.15 -38.30 -1.03
C LEU A 193 8.28 -37.12 -0.06
N TYR A 194 7.17 -36.44 0.22
CA TYR A 194 7.14 -35.36 1.21
C TYR A 194 7.46 -35.90 2.62
N HIS A 195 6.83 -37.01 3.00
CA HIS A 195 7.05 -37.63 4.30
C HIS A 195 8.49 -38.13 4.48
N THR A 196 9.08 -38.76 3.46
CA THR A 196 10.48 -39.22 3.52
C THR A 196 11.45 -38.04 3.59
N GLY A 197 11.19 -36.97 2.82
CA GLY A 197 11.95 -35.73 2.91
C GLY A 197 11.91 -35.11 4.30
N TYR A 198 10.72 -35.05 4.92
CA TYR A 198 10.55 -34.55 6.28
C TYR A 198 11.28 -35.41 7.33
N GLN A 199 11.20 -36.74 7.22
CA GLN A 199 11.94 -37.64 8.10
C GLN A 199 13.45 -37.47 7.98
N MET A 200 13.96 -37.30 6.75
CA MET A 200 15.38 -37.02 6.51
C MET A 200 15.81 -35.69 7.14
N ASP A 201 15.03 -34.63 7.00
CA ASP A 201 15.34 -33.32 7.60
C ASP A 201 15.44 -33.44 9.13
N LYS A 202 14.46 -34.09 9.74
CA LYS A 202 14.44 -34.35 11.19
C LYS A 202 15.62 -35.22 11.63
N ALA A 203 16.00 -36.22 10.83
CA ALA A 203 17.18 -37.03 11.10
C ALA A 203 18.47 -36.19 11.03
N THR A 204 18.60 -35.29 10.05
CA THR A 204 19.75 -34.37 9.98
C THR A 204 19.80 -33.41 11.15
N GLU A 205 18.65 -32.88 11.59
CA GLU A 205 18.57 -32.03 12.78
C GLU A 205 19.02 -32.78 14.04
N LEU A 206 18.55 -34.02 14.24
CA LEU A 206 18.99 -34.85 15.36
C LEU A 206 20.47 -35.19 15.30
N VAL A 207 21.02 -35.45 14.11
CA VAL A 207 22.48 -35.66 13.92
C VAL A 207 23.25 -34.41 14.32
N LEU A 208 22.81 -33.22 13.91
CA LEU A 208 23.42 -31.95 14.31
C LEU A 208 23.33 -31.73 15.84
N GLN A 209 22.22 -32.10 16.46
CA GLN A 209 22.06 -32.03 17.92
C GLN A 209 22.99 -33.01 18.66
N VAL A 210 23.20 -34.23 18.13
CA VAL A 210 24.12 -35.22 18.71
C VAL A 210 25.58 -34.79 18.53
N GLU A 211 25.93 -34.23 17.38
CA GLU A 211 27.26 -33.69 17.10
C GLU A 211 27.60 -32.53 18.04
N ASN A 212 26.68 -31.57 18.17
CA ASN A 212 26.84 -30.44 19.09
C ASN A 212 26.70 -30.85 20.58
N GLY A 213 25.94 -31.89 20.90
CA GLY A 213 25.61 -32.25 22.27
C GLY A 213 26.56 -33.26 22.92
N LYS A 214 26.93 -34.33 22.21
CA LYS A 214 27.79 -35.42 22.73
C LYS A 214 29.21 -35.29 22.22
N ILE A 215 29.39 -35.05 20.92
CA ILE A 215 30.73 -35.03 20.31
C ILE A 215 31.49 -33.78 20.73
N GLN A 216 30.88 -32.58 20.68
CA GLN A 216 31.54 -31.39 21.23
C GLN A 216 31.84 -31.52 22.73
N LYS A 217 30.95 -32.11 23.54
CA LYS A 217 31.24 -32.31 24.97
C LYS A 217 32.35 -33.33 25.23
N GLN A 218 32.44 -34.38 24.42
CA GLN A 218 33.53 -35.36 24.50
C GLN A 218 34.85 -34.79 23.99
N ILE A 219 34.85 -34.01 22.89
CA ILE A 219 36.01 -33.26 22.41
C ILE A 219 36.44 -32.22 23.44
N PHE A 220 35.51 -31.47 24.02
CA PHE A 220 35.80 -30.50 25.08
C PHE A 220 36.36 -31.17 26.33
N ARG A 221 35.82 -32.32 26.75
CA ARG A 221 36.39 -33.12 27.85
C ARG A 221 37.76 -33.73 27.51
N ALA A 222 37.99 -34.18 26.28
CA ALA A 222 39.27 -34.71 25.86
C ALA A 222 40.35 -33.63 25.74
N LEU A 223 39.97 -32.42 25.31
CA LEU A 223 40.86 -31.26 25.22
C LEU A 223 41.15 -30.64 26.61
N HIS A 224 40.15 -30.51 27.48
CA HIS A 224 40.32 -29.96 28.84
C HIS A 224 40.73 -31.00 29.89
N GLY A 225 40.64 -32.30 29.59
CA GLY A 225 41.10 -33.38 30.46
C GLY A 225 42.62 -33.63 30.40
N VAL A 226 43.34 -32.93 29.53
CA VAL A 226 44.80 -33.08 29.37
C VAL A 226 45.59 -31.90 29.95
N THR A 227 44.98 -30.78 30.36
CA THR A 227 45.74 -29.68 30.99
C THR A 227 44.91 -28.85 31.98
N GLN A 228 45.41 -28.76 33.22
CA GLN A 228 45.23 -27.61 34.11
C GLN A 228 46.63 -27.11 34.52
N PRO A 229 46.80 -25.84 34.93
CA PRO A 229 46.26 -24.61 34.35
C PRO A 229 47.41 -23.60 34.12
N LEU A 230 47.48 -22.96 32.95
CA LEU A 230 48.28 -21.76 32.78
C LEU A 230 47.44 -20.73 32.05
N GLY A 231 47.19 -19.62 32.73
CA GLY A 231 46.43 -18.51 32.20
C GLY A 231 47.06 -18.02 30.90
N LEU A 232 46.25 -18.00 29.84
CA LEU A 232 46.41 -17.18 28.65
C LEU A 232 45.11 -17.30 27.86
N GLU A 233 44.49 -16.15 27.61
CA GLU A 233 43.34 -16.00 26.74
C GLU A 233 43.62 -16.67 25.38
N SER A 234 42.84 -17.69 25.02
CA SER A 234 42.83 -18.20 23.65
C SER A 234 41.49 -17.89 23.01
N LYS A 235 41.53 -16.92 22.09
CA LYS A 235 40.47 -16.61 21.14
C LYS A 235 40.07 -17.90 20.42
N ALA A 236 38.83 -18.33 20.60
CA ALA A 236 38.24 -19.40 19.82
C ALA A 236 38.21 -18.98 18.34
N VAL A 237 39.06 -19.59 17.52
CA VAL A 237 38.98 -19.50 16.06
C VAL A 237 37.76 -20.31 15.62
N PRO A 238 36.75 -19.71 14.98
CA PRO A 238 35.61 -20.47 14.48
C PRO A 238 36.09 -21.26 13.26
N VAL A 239 36.28 -22.57 13.41
CA VAL A 239 36.46 -23.48 12.29
C VAL A 239 35.16 -23.50 11.49
N ARG A 240 35.04 -22.64 10.48
CA ARG A 240 33.98 -22.68 9.48
C ARG A 240 34.18 -23.92 8.60
N ARG A 241 33.71 -25.08 9.06
CA ARG A 241 33.33 -26.15 8.13
C ARG A 241 32.01 -25.74 7.50
N LYS A 242 32.04 -25.42 6.20
CA LYS A 242 30.82 -25.21 5.41
C LYS A 242 30.09 -26.55 5.32
N HIS A 243 29.24 -26.86 6.29
CA HIS A 243 28.20 -27.85 6.06
C HIS A 243 27.17 -27.21 5.15
N ASN A 244 27.18 -27.62 3.87
CA ASN A 244 26.08 -27.33 2.97
C ASN A 244 24.84 -28.05 3.51
N VAL A 245 24.06 -27.37 4.35
CA VAL A 245 22.75 -27.85 4.79
C VAL A 245 21.85 -27.80 3.56
N VAL A 246 21.77 -28.92 2.83
CA VAL A 246 20.85 -29.07 1.71
C VAL A 246 19.46 -29.17 2.31
N LYS A 247 18.76 -28.03 2.38
CA LYS A 247 17.35 -27.98 2.79
C LYS A 247 16.52 -28.89 1.87
N THR A 248 15.54 -29.59 2.42
CA THR A 248 14.58 -30.45 1.70
C THR A 248 13.97 -29.80 0.45
N ALA A 249 13.72 -28.48 0.50
CA ALA A 249 13.27 -27.70 -0.64
C ALA A 249 14.24 -27.74 -1.85
N ASN A 250 15.55 -27.81 -1.62
CA ASN A 250 16.57 -27.89 -2.68
C ASN A 250 16.65 -29.30 -3.30
N LEU A 251 16.43 -30.34 -2.48
CA LEU A 251 16.36 -31.73 -2.96
C LEU A 251 15.11 -31.96 -3.81
N LEU A 252 13.95 -31.50 -3.35
CA LEU A 252 12.70 -31.56 -4.12
C LEU A 252 12.82 -30.81 -5.45
N LYS A 253 13.45 -29.63 -5.45
CA LYS A 253 13.69 -28.85 -6.67
C LYS A 253 14.66 -29.52 -7.64
N ALA A 254 15.64 -30.28 -7.14
CA ALA A 254 16.57 -31.04 -7.97
C ALA A 254 15.90 -32.27 -8.61
N VAL A 255 15.14 -33.03 -7.82
CA VAL A 255 14.40 -34.22 -8.31
C VAL A 255 13.31 -33.86 -9.31
N CYS A 256 12.59 -32.74 -9.10
CA CYS A 256 11.63 -32.25 -10.07
C CYS A 256 12.27 -31.75 -11.38
N ARG A 257 13.55 -31.31 -11.35
CA ARG A 257 14.27 -30.85 -12.56
C ARG A 257 14.84 -31.99 -13.38
N THR A 258 15.29 -33.09 -12.76
CA THR A 258 15.87 -34.24 -13.48
C THR A 258 14.83 -35.02 -14.28
N ASN A 259 13.56 -34.97 -13.90
CA ASN A 259 12.47 -35.59 -14.68
C ASN A 259 12.00 -34.75 -15.87
N TYR A 260 12.59 -33.56 -16.08
CA TYR A 260 12.29 -32.63 -17.17
C TYR A 260 13.46 -32.48 -18.17
N GLU A 261 14.40 -33.42 -18.22
CA GLU A 261 15.31 -33.51 -19.37
C GLU A 261 14.54 -34.12 -20.55
N GLN A 262 14.17 -33.25 -21.49
CA GLN A 262 13.47 -33.59 -22.72
C GLN A 262 14.22 -34.67 -23.53
N PRO A 263 13.51 -35.55 -24.27
CA PRO A 263 14.17 -36.40 -25.24
C PRO A 263 14.90 -35.51 -26.26
N LYS A 264 16.23 -35.64 -26.33
CA LYS A 264 17.01 -35.09 -27.43
C LYS A 264 16.49 -35.70 -28.72
N THR A 265 15.75 -34.92 -29.49
CA THR A 265 15.48 -35.19 -30.90
C THR A 265 16.83 -35.27 -31.60
N MET A 266 17.27 -36.49 -31.96
CA MET A 266 18.30 -36.65 -32.98
C MET A 266 17.67 -36.28 -34.32
N LEU A 267 18.34 -35.36 -35.02
CA LEU A 267 18.19 -35.09 -36.44
C LEU A 267 18.35 -36.38 -37.27
#